data_AF-A0A4P6YSU1-F1
#
_entry.id   AF-A0A4P6YSU1-F1
#
_cell.length_a   1.000
_cell.length_b   1.000
_cell.length_c   1.000
_cell.angle_alpha   90.00
_cell.angle_beta   90.00
_cell.angle_gamma   90.00
#
_symmetry.space_group_name_H-M   'P 1'
#
loop_
_entity.id
_entity.type
_entity.pdbx_description
1 polymer ?
#
loop_
_entity_poly.entity_id
_entity_poly.type
_entity_poly.pdbx_seq_one_letter_code
_entity_poly.pdbx_strand_id
1 'polypeptide(L)'
;MMEYMNIISDATASQIDSILKNELENPATFVGRINGSSLHEENDVFSKIGALFQFTNFQMETNSNYAAFYDWMTDLYCLVNKYDSFVLVIDQFNDVFNGDFKKQATLRECLSDIIKFWTDEVEHVVVNGSKRNFSVILGTDITDSEPKKKKFLGLF
;
A
#
# COMPACT_ATOMS: atom_id res chain seq x y z
N MET A 1 -20.98 -15.89 2.22
CA MET A 1 -20.75 -14.76 3.17
C MET A 1 -19.30 -14.39 2.97
N MET A 2 -19.02 -13.42 2.08
CA MET A 2 -17.65 -13.01 1.75
C MET A 2 -17.22 -11.97 2.78
N GLU A 3 -16.33 -12.35 3.70
CA GLU A 3 -15.63 -11.37 4.52
C GLU A 3 -14.63 -10.63 3.63
N TYR A 4 -14.87 -9.34 3.41
CA TYR A 4 -13.91 -8.42 2.83
C TYR A 4 -12.77 -8.22 3.84
N MET A 5 -11.81 -9.14 3.89
CA MET A 5 -10.57 -8.96 4.63
C MET A 5 -9.42 -8.65 3.68
N ASN A 6 -9.49 -7.47 3.06
CA ASN A 6 -8.39 -6.95 2.22
C ASN A 6 -7.26 -6.34 3.08
N ILE A 7 -7.41 -6.31 4.40
CA ILE A 7 -6.30 -6.08 5.35
C ILE A 7 -6.02 -7.39 6.07
N ILE A 8 -4.85 -7.97 5.84
CA ILE A 8 -4.33 -9.10 6.59
C ILE A 8 -3.47 -8.55 7.73
N SER A 9 -3.86 -8.80 8.97
CA SER A 9 -3.12 -8.34 10.16
C SER A 9 -2.28 -9.46 10.77
N ASP A 10 -1.22 -9.05 11.48
CA ASP A 10 -0.36 -9.91 12.26
C ASP A 10 0.23 -11.09 11.46
N ALA A 11 0.51 -10.85 10.18
CA ALA A 11 1.07 -11.86 9.30
C ALA A 11 2.54 -12.11 9.62
N THR A 12 2.92 -13.37 9.82
CA THR A 12 4.33 -13.74 9.95
C THR A 12 5.03 -13.66 8.60
N ALA A 13 6.37 -13.65 8.64
CA ALA A 13 7.15 -13.59 7.43
C ALA A 13 6.85 -14.71 6.41
N SER A 14 6.67 -15.94 6.89
CA SER A 14 6.36 -17.09 6.04
C SER A 14 4.95 -17.02 5.45
N GLN A 15 4.00 -16.41 6.17
CA GLN A 15 2.65 -16.16 5.66
C GLN A 15 2.68 -15.11 4.55
N ILE A 16 3.40 -14.01 4.76
CA ILE A 16 3.60 -12.96 3.75
C ILE A 16 4.21 -13.58 2.47
N ASP A 17 5.29 -14.35 2.59
CA ASP A 17 5.93 -15.01 1.46
C ASP A 17 4.98 -15.96 0.71
N SER A 18 4.15 -16.69 1.44
CA SER A 18 3.17 -17.63 0.87
C SER A 18 2.07 -16.89 0.11
N ILE A 19 1.59 -15.75 0.64
CA ILE A 19 0.59 -14.89 0.00
C ILE A 19 1.17 -14.26 -1.26
N LEU A 20 2.36 -13.67 -1.15
CA LEU A 20 3.00 -12.95 -2.25
C LEU A 20 3.48 -13.86 -3.38
N LYS A 21 3.68 -15.16 -3.15
CA LYS A 21 4.17 -16.09 -4.17
C LYS A 21 3.37 -16.02 -5.47
N ASN A 22 2.04 -15.99 -5.38
CA ASN A 22 1.17 -15.94 -6.55
C ASN A 22 1.09 -14.52 -7.14
N GLU A 23 1.06 -13.50 -6.28
CA GLU A 23 0.97 -12.10 -6.70
C GLU A 23 2.22 -11.64 -7.45
N LEU A 24 3.41 -12.10 -7.05
CA LEU A 24 4.69 -11.78 -7.70
C LEU A 24 4.86 -12.43 -9.09
N GLU A 25 4.12 -13.51 -9.35
CA GLU A 25 4.08 -14.16 -10.66
C GLU A 25 3.13 -13.44 -11.63
N ASN A 26 2.16 -12.66 -11.12
CA ASN A 26 1.20 -11.92 -11.92
C ASN A 26 1.78 -10.57 -12.43
N PRO A 27 2.00 -10.39 -13.75
CA PRO A 27 2.55 -9.15 -14.28
C PRO A 27 1.59 -7.95 -14.16
N ALA A 28 0.29 -8.18 -13.95
CA ALA A 28 -0.72 -7.14 -13.75
C ALA A 28 -0.83 -6.69 -12.28
N THR A 29 0.01 -7.22 -11.38
CA THR A 29 0.01 -6.85 -9.96
C THR A 29 1.21 -6.00 -9.60
N PHE A 30 0.94 -4.86 -8.98
CA PHE A 30 1.95 -4.06 -8.29
C PHE A 30 2.07 -4.53 -6.84
N VAL A 31 3.27 -4.90 -6.43
CA VAL A 31 3.58 -5.24 -5.03
C VAL A 31 4.58 -4.24 -4.48
N GLY A 32 4.15 -3.47 -3.49
CA GLY A 32 4.98 -2.55 -2.74
C GLY A 32 5.19 -3.05 -1.32
N ARG A 33 6.43 -2.97 -0.82
CA ARG A 33 6.78 -3.42 0.52
C ARG A 33 7.72 -2.46 1.24
N ILE A 34 7.42 -2.19 2.52
CA ILE A 34 8.16 -1.25 3.36
C ILE A 34 8.40 -1.82 4.76
N ASN A 35 9.46 -1.34 5.42
CA ASN A 35 9.80 -1.72 6.79
C ASN A 35 9.22 -0.70 7.80
N GLY A 36 8.26 -1.14 8.61
CA GLY A 36 7.56 -0.36 9.63
C GLY A 36 8.44 0.15 10.77
N SER A 37 9.53 -0.54 11.11
CA SER A 37 10.43 -0.11 12.20
C SER A 37 11.20 1.19 11.91
N SER A 38 11.20 1.62 10.66
CA SER A 38 11.78 2.91 10.22
C SER A 38 10.77 4.06 10.13
N LEU A 39 9.50 3.82 10.48
CA LEU A 39 8.40 4.78 10.31
C LEU A 39 7.95 5.33 11.67
N HIS A 40 8.57 6.42 12.11
CA HIS A 40 8.37 6.96 13.46
C HIS A 40 7.28 8.04 13.50
N GLU A 41 7.09 8.77 12.39
CA GLU A 41 6.11 9.84 12.25
C GLU A 41 5.21 9.64 11.01
N GLU A 42 4.10 10.37 10.95
CA GLU A 42 3.15 10.34 9.83
C GLU A 42 3.85 10.65 8.49
N ASN A 43 4.75 11.63 8.49
CA ASN A 43 5.54 11.97 7.32
C ASN A 43 6.46 10.84 6.85
N ASP A 44 6.98 10.00 7.75
CA ASP A 44 7.79 8.84 7.36
C ASP A 44 6.93 7.84 6.59
N VAL A 45 5.72 7.55 7.09
CA VAL A 45 4.76 6.66 6.44
C VAL A 45 4.35 7.20 5.08
N PHE A 46 3.90 8.45 5.02
CA PHE A 46 3.41 9.06 3.79
C PHE A 46 4.49 9.18 2.73
N SER A 47 5.70 9.60 3.12
CA SER A 47 6.84 9.68 2.19
C SER A 47 7.31 8.32 1.71
N LYS A 48 7.36 7.31 2.58
CA LYS A 48 7.81 5.96 2.18
C LYS A 48 6.82 5.28 1.25
N ILE A 49 5.52 5.35 1.56
CA ILE A 49 4.47 4.82 0.69
C ILE A 49 4.41 5.64 -0.61
N GLY A 50 4.51 6.96 -0.53
CA GLY A 50 4.47 7.80 -1.73
C GLY A 50 5.63 7.53 -2.69
N ALA A 51 6.85 7.37 -2.16
CA ALA A 51 7.99 6.96 -2.97
C ALA A 51 7.80 5.57 -3.60
N LEU A 52 7.16 4.63 -2.88
CA LEU A 52 6.87 3.28 -3.36
C LEU A 52 5.89 3.29 -4.53
N PHE A 53 4.81 4.08 -4.42
CA PHE A 53 3.78 4.25 -5.45
C PHE A 53 4.15 5.31 -6.51
N GLN A 54 5.40 5.80 -6.50
CA GLN A 54 5.96 6.74 -7.48
C GLN A 54 5.19 8.07 -7.57
N PHE A 55 4.78 8.61 -6.43
CA PHE A 55 4.23 9.96 -6.35
C PHE A 55 5.31 10.97 -6.73
N THR A 56 4.95 11.97 -7.53
CA THR A 56 5.91 13.01 -7.92
C THR A 56 6.18 13.91 -6.73
N ASN A 57 7.41 14.40 -6.56
CA ASN A 57 7.80 15.26 -5.44
C ASN A 57 6.85 16.46 -5.24
N PHE A 58 6.27 16.99 -6.32
CA PHE A 58 5.32 18.10 -6.27
C PHE A 58 4.06 17.80 -5.44
N GLN A 59 3.64 16.54 -5.38
CA GLN A 59 2.51 16.11 -4.54
C GLN A 59 2.89 16.14 -3.05
N MET A 60 4.16 15.90 -2.70
CA MET A 60 4.62 15.70 -1.33
C MET A 60 5.08 16.99 -0.61
N GLU A 61 5.19 18.12 -1.31
CA GLU A 61 5.90 19.31 -0.83
C GLU A 61 5.15 20.19 0.20
N THR A 62 3.91 19.88 0.58
CA THR A 62 3.17 20.68 1.57
C THR A 62 2.34 19.81 2.51
N ASN A 63 2.66 19.84 3.82
CA ASN A 63 1.87 19.29 4.93
C ASN A 63 1.14 17.97 4.61
N SER A 64 1.90 16.88 4.50
CA SER A 64 1.36 15.54 4.32
C SER A 64 0.50 15.17 5.54
N ASN A 65 -0.81 15.13 5.35
CA ASN A 65 -1.78 14.69 6.35
C ASN A 65 -2.60 13.53 5.75
N TYR A 66 -3.46 12.91 6.56
CA TYR A 66 -4.28 11.78 6.11
C TYR A 66 -5.18 12.08 4.91
N ALA A 67 -5.69 13.31 4.76
CA ALA A 67 -6.50 13.68 3.60
C ALA A 67 -5.66 13.73 2.33
N ALA A 68 -4.49 14.39 2.40
CA ALA A 68 -3.56 14.41 1.27
C ALA A 68 -3.07 13.01 0.90
N PHE A 69 -2.76 12.18 1.92
CA PHE A 69 -2.36 10.79 1.72
C PHE A 69 -3.47 9.97 1.05
N TYR A 70 -4.72 10.10 1.49
CA TYR A 70 -5.87 9.46 0.87
C TYR A 70 -6.03 9.89 -0.59
N ASP A 71 -5.95 11.19 -0.88
CA ASP A 71 -6.05 11.71 -2.25
C ASP A 71 -4.96 11.11 -3.15
N TRP A 72 -3.70 11.04 -2.68
CA TRP A 72 -2.62 10.44 -3.48
C TRP A 72 -2.82 8.94 -3.70
N MET A 73 -3.29 8.21 -2.70
CA MET A 73 -3.52 6.77 -2.78
C MET A 73 -4.77 6.39 -3.58
N THR A 74 -5.68 7.33 -3.80
CA THR A 74 -6.85 7.18 -4.68
C THR A 74 -6.61 7.74 -6.08
N ASP A 75 -5.58 8.58 -6.26
CA ASP A 75 -5.11 9.09 -7.55
C ASP A 75 -3.80 8.40 -8.01
N LEU A 76 -3.89 7.09 -8.25
CA LEU A 76 -2.78 6.27 -8.74
C LEU A 76 -2.62 6.31 -10.27
N TYR A 77 -2.89 7.43 -10.93
CA TYR A 77 -2.98 7.54 -12.40
C TYR A 77 -1.74 6.97 -13.14
N CYS A 78 -0.55 7.09 -12.55
CA CYS A 78 0.71 6.62 -13.12
C CYS A 78 0.87 5.08 -13.10
N LEU A 79 0.07 4.39 -12.27
CA LEU A 79 0.11 2.94 -12.05
C LEU A 79 -1.15 2.22 -12.54
N VAL A 80 -2.34 2.83 -12.45
CA VAL A 80 -3.62 2.18 -12.81
C VAL A 80 -3.75 1.79 -14.28
N ASN A 81 -2.94 2.35 -15.17
CA ASN A 81 -2.88 1.95 -16.58
C ASN A 81 -1.94 0.75 -16.82
N LYS A 82 -1.15 0.36 -15.81
CA LYS A 82 -0.14 -0.69 -15.89
C LYS A 82 -0.49 -1.91 -15.04
N TYR A 83 -1.25 -1.71 -13.97
CA TYR A 83 -1.58 -2.73 -13.00
C TYR A 83 -3.08 -2.74 -12.71
N ASP A 84 -3.63 -3.94 -12.58
CA ASP A 84 -5.02 -4.20 -12.23
C ASP A 84 -5.21 -4.51 -10.73
N SER A 85 -4.11 -4.83 -10.05
CA SER A 85 -4.06 -5.18 -8.64
C SER A 85 -2.90 -4.49 -7.92
N PHE A 86 -3.12 -4.12 -6.67
CA PHE A 86 -2.15 -3.46 -5.80
C PHE A 86 -2.06 -4.19 -4.48
N VAL A 87 -0.84 -4.48 -4.04
CA VAL A 87 -0.56 -5.06 -2.73
C VAL A 87 0.45 -4.17 -2.01
N LEU A 88 0.06 -3.64 -0.85
CA LEU A 88 0.95 -2.93 0.06
C LEU A 88 1.29 -3.83 1.25
N VAL A 89 2.57 -4.05 1.50
CA VAL A 89 3.06 -4.78 2.66
C VAL A 89 3.82 -3.85 3.58
N ILE A 90 3.43 -3.83 4.86
CA ILE A 90 4.13 -3.10 5.92
C ILE A 90 4.63 -4.12 6.93
N ASP A 91 5.91 -4.45 6.84
CA ASP A 91 6.58 -5.35 7.80
C ASP A 91 6.71 -4.65 9.15
N GLN A 92 6.77 -5.42 10.25
CA GLN A 92 6.89 -4.88 11.61
C GLN A 92 5.91 -3.74 11.90
N PHE A 93 4.64 -3.91 11.55
CA PHE A 93 3.64 -2.86 11.70
C PHE A 93 3.48 -2.37 13.15
N ASN A 94 3.73 -3.26 14.11
CA ASN A 94 3.68 -2.93 15.54
C ASN A 94 4.72 -1.86 15.96
N ASP A 95 5.80 -1.69 15.18
CA ASP A 95 6.83 -0.68 15.45
C ASP A 95 6.50 0.69 14.84
N VAL A 96 5.54 0.75 13.90
CA VAL A 96 5.11 1.99 13.25
C VAL A 96 4.60 2.98 14.30
N PHE A 97 4.97 4.25 14.15
CA PHE A 97 4.69 5.31 15.12
C PHE A 97 5.22 5.01 16.53
N ASN A 98 6.34 4.27 16.63
CA ASN A 98 6.92 3.84 17.89
C ASN A 98 5.92 3.03 18.77
N GLY A 99 5.03 2.26 18.13
CA GLY A 99 4.01 1.49 18.84
C GLY A 99 2.79 2.28 19.32
N ASP A 100 2.57 3.51 18.81
CA ASP A 100 1.36 4.27 19.13
C ASP A 100 0.12 3.62 18.49
N PHE A 101 -0.59 2.82 19.29
CA PHE A 101 -1.80 2.11 18.87
C PHE A 101 -2.89 3.02 18.31
N LYS A 102 -3.02 4.27 18.78
CA LYS A 102 -4.06 5.18 18.28
C LYS A 102 -3.73 5.62 16.87
N LYS A 103 -2.49 6.04 16.62
CA LYS A 103 -2.05 6.42 15.28
C LYS A 103 -2.07 5.23 14.32
N GLN A 104 -1.69 4.05 14.80
CA GLN A 104 -1.80 2.81 14.03
C GLN A 104 -3.24 2.49 13.64
N ALA A 105 -4.20 2.68 14.55
CA ALA A 105 -5.62 2.51 14.25
C ALA A 105 -6.09 3.51 13.19
N THR A 106 -5.72 4.79 13.30
CA THR A 106 -6.04 5.82 12.29
C THR A 106 -5.45 5.48 10.91
N LEU A 107 -4.20 4.99 10.86
CA LEU A 107 -3.60 4.53 9.61
C LEU A 107 -4.36 3.33 9.01
N ARG A 108 -4.77 2.36 9.84
CA ARG A 108 -5.58 1.22 9.40
C ARG A 108 -6.93 1.66 8.84
N GLU A 109 -7.61 2.60 9.49
CA GLU A 109 -8.87 3.18 9.02
C GLU A 109 -8.68 3.84 7.64
N CYS A 110 -7.67 4.70 7.49
CA CYS A 110 -7.37 5.34 6.22
C CYS A 110 -7.05 4.32 5.09
N LEU A 111 -6.27 3.29 5.39
CA LEU A 111 -5.98 2.20 4.46
C LEU A 111 -7.24 1.41 4.07
N SER A 112 -8.15 1.20 5.02
CA SER A 112 -9.45 0.57 4.76
C SER A 112 -10.31 1.41 3.81
N ASP A 113 -10.31 2.73 3.98
CA ASP A 113 -11.03 3.64 3.09
C ASP A 113 -10.43 3.64 1.67
N ILE A 114 -9.10 3.62 1.54
CA ILE A 114 -8.41 3.47 0.25
C ILE A 114 -8.80 2.16 -0.45
N ILE A 115 -8.84 1.05 0.29
CA ILE A 115 -9.28 -0.23 -0.24
C ILE A 115 -10.71 -0.11 -0.78
N LYS A 116 -11.63 0.41 0.04
CA LYS A 116 -13.04 0.56 -0.31
C LYS A 116 -13.23 1.42 -1.55
N PHE A 117 -12.45 2.50 -1.67
CA PHE A 117 -12.46 3.34 -2.86
C PHE A 117 -12.17 2.51 -4.11
N TRP A 118 -11.08 1.74 -4.12
CA TRP A 118 -10.67 0.96 -5.28
C TRP A 118 -11.58 -0.23 -5.59
N THR A 119 -12.13 -0.88 -4.56
CA THR A 119 -12.97 -2.07 -4.76
C THR A 119 -14.41 -1.75 -5.11
N ASP A 120 -14.93 -0.59 -4.68
CA ASP A 120 -16.36 -0.30 -4.76
C ASP A 120 -16.73 1.10 -5.24
N GLU A 121 -16.00 2.15 -4.84
CA GLU A 121 -16.47 3.52 -5.07
C GLU A 121 -15.98 4.13 -6.39
N VAL A 122 -14.81 3.70 -6.89
CA VAL A 122 -14.12 4.30 -8.03
C VAL A 122 -14.99 4.39 -9.31
N GLU A 123 -15.83 3.38 -9.57
CA GLU A 123 -16.74 3.35 -10.73
C GLU A 123 -17.89 4.37 -10.62
N HIS A 124 -18.18 4.84 -9.41
CA HIS A 124 -19.27 5.78 -9.14
C HIS A 124 -18.80 7.23 -9.03
N VAL A 125 -17.52 7.44 -8.69
CA VAL A 125 -16.98 8.78 -8.38
C VAL A 125 -15.92 9.24 -9.38
N VAL A 126 -15.38 8.35 -10.21
CA VAL A 126 -14.39 8.68 -11.26
C VAL A 126 -14.96 8.35 -12.64
N VAL A 127 -14.88 9.31 -13.57
CA VAL A 127 -15.29 9.09 -14.96
C VAL A 127 -14.39 8.03 -15.60
N ASN A 128 -14.99 6.94 -16.07
CA ASN A 128 -14.26 5.74 -16.55
C ASN A 128 -13.37 5.09 -15.48
N GLY A 129 -13.67 5.34 -14.19
CA GLY A 129 -13.09 4.58 -13.10
C GLY A 129 -13.43 3.10 -13.27
N SER A 130 -12.48 2.23 -12.95
CA SER A 130 -12.66 0.78 -12.99
C SER A 130 -12.18 0.21 -11.67
N LYS A 131 -12.92 -0.76 -11.13
CA LYS A 131 -12.53 -1.44 -9.89
C LYS A 131 -11.13 -2.04 -10.00
N ARG A 132 -10.38 -1.91 -8.91
CA ARG A 132 -9.04 -2.48 -8.75
C ARG A 132 -8.99 -3.30 -7.47
N ASN A 133 -8.25 -4.40 -7.52
CA ASN A 133 -7.95 -5.13 -6.30
C ASN A 133 -6.90 -4.31 -5.53
N PHE A 134 -7.20 -4.01 -4.27
CA PHE A 134 -6.24 -3.37 -3.37
C PHE A 134 -6.19 -4.18 -2.07
N SER A 135 -5.01 -4.66 -1.72
CA SER A 135 -4.77 -5.44 -0.50
C SER A 135 -3.65 -4.83 0.32
N VAL A 136 -3.79 -4.90 1.65
CA VAL A 136 -2.78 -4.48 2.61
C VAL A 136 -2.42 -5.66 3.50
N ILE A 137 -1.13 -5.88 3.72
CA ILE A 137 -0.62 -6.92 4.62
C ILE A 137 0.23 -6.24 5.69
N LEU A 138 -0.16 -6.40 6.96
CA LEU A 138 0.51 -5.86 8.12
C LEU A 138 1.26 -6.99 8.82
N GLY A 139 2.58 -6.96 8.72
CA GLY A 139 3.46 -8.02 9.21
C GLY A 139 3.93 -7.80 10.66
N THR A 140 4.21 -8.89 11.38
CA THR A 140 4.81 -8.84 12.72
C THR A 140 6.34 -8.75 12.70
N ASP A 141 6.96 -9.31 11.67
CA ASP A 141 8.41 -9.53 11.59
C ASP A 141 9.01 -8.95 10.31
N ILE A 142 10.33 -8.74 10.30
CA ILE A 142 11.06 -8.47 9.05
C ILE A 142 11.03 -9.74 8.21
N THR A 143 10.69 -9.57 6.95
CA THR A 143 10.78 -10.62 5.94
C THR A 143 12.06 -10.40 5.12
N ASP A 144 12.93 -11.42 4.99
CA ASP A 144 14.18 -11.32 4.21
C ASP A 144 13.98 -11.39 2.69
N SER A 145 12.75 -11.65 2.22
CA SER A 145 12.45 -11.71 0.80
C SER A 145 12.26 -10.29 0.24
N GLU A 146 13.34 -9.56 -0.07
CA GLU A 146 13.16 -8.40 -0.96
C GLU A 146 12.37 -8.87 -2.19
N PRO A 147 11.24 -8.23 -2.56
CA PRO A 147 10.62 -8.52 -3.84
C PRO A 147 11.72 -8.26 -4.86
N LYS A 148 12.21 -9.35 -5.49
CA LYS A 148 13.27 -9.27 -6.50
C LYS A 148 12.83 -8.19 -7.46
N LYS A 149 13.51 -7.04 -7.43
CA LYS A 149 13.27 -5.94 -8.36
C LYS A 149 13.27 -6.58 -9.75
N LYS A 150 12.10 -6.81 -10.35
CA LYS A 150 12.04 -7.02 -11.79
C LYS A 150 12.49 -5.67 -12.33
N LYS A 151 13.76 -5.61 -12.73
CA LYS A 151 14.36 -4.50 -13.46
C LYS A 151 13.38 -4.12 -14.57
N PHE A 152 12.61 -3.06 -14.38
CA PHE A 152 12.19 -2.27 -15.52
C PHE A 152 13.39 -1.41 -15.86
N LEU A 153 14.12 -1.86 -16.89
CA LEU A 153 14.97 -0.98 -17.69
C LEU A 153 14.07 0.16 -18.17
N GLY A 154 14.23 1.33 -17.57
CA GLY A 154 13.82 2.57 -18.20
C GLY A 154 14.60 2.70 -19.50
N LEU A 155 13.91 2.51 -20.62
CA LEU A 155 14.31 2.97 -21.93
C LEU A 155 13.23 3.93 -22.38
N PHE A 156 13.43 5.21 -22.08
CA PHE A 156 13.16 6.36 -22.96
C PHE A 156 14.14 7.47 -22.58
#